data_AF-A0A430KYL8-F1
#
_entry.id   AF-A0A430KYL8-F1
#
_cell.length_a   1.000
_cell.length_b   1.000
_cell.length_c   1.000
_cell.angle_alpha   90.00
_cell.angle_beta   90.00
_cell.angle_gamma   90.00
#
_symmetry.space_group_name_H-M   'P 1'
#
loop_
_entity.id
_entity.type
_entity.pdbx_description
1 polymer ?
#
loop_
_entity_poly.entity_id
_entity_poly.type
_entity_poly.pdbx_seq_one_letter_code
_entity_poly.pdbx_strand_id
1 'polypeptide(L)'
;MGCRICWMFDGVKEAGHQWGTCGATEEKDLSFSSCMNFQGLVNYKKDPQARFLSCFYCHVSQELCRDGYETKGASCRWKHAVVPVALAAVTEADIWSQVQEAAGRDFKGRDDYADWLGHKHSKLVCGREMTNAMAVFDLVLKWRQTQGLS
;
A
#
# COMPACT_ATOMS: atom_id res chain seq x y z
N MET A 1 -8.58 -0.44 14.54
CA MET A 1 -8.39 -0.84 13.13
C MET A 1 -7.47 -2.05 13.15
N GLY A 2 -7.83 -3.13 12.46
CA GLY A 2 -7.04 -4.37 12.48
C GLY A 2 -5.64 -4.21 11.88
N CYS A 3 -4.75 -5.15 12.18
CA CYS A 3 -3.37 -5.16 11.70
C CYS A 3 -3.30 -5.44 10.20
N ARG A 4 -2.80 -4.47 9.42
CA ARG A 4 -2.70 -4.59 7.96
C ARG A 4 -1.63 -5.58 7.53
N ILE A 5 -0.57 -5.71 8.33
CA ILE A 5 0.55 -6.60 8.05
C ILE A 5 0.15 -8.05 8.32
N CYS A 6 -0.43 -8.35 9.48
CA CYS A 6 -0.98 -9.69 9.75
C CYS A 6 -2.14 -10.01 8.80
N TRP A 7 -2.95 -9.05 8.37
CA TRP A 7 -3.96 -9.32 7.34
C TRP A 7 -3.32 -9.78 6.02
N MET A 8 -2.21 -9.16 5.63
CA MET A 8 -1.48 -9.55 4.43
C MET A 8 -0.94 -10.97 4.53
N PHE A 9 -0.27 -11.32 5.64
CA PHE A 9 0.44 -12.59 5.78
C PHE A 9 -0.42 -13.75 6.32
N ASP A 10 -1.35 -13.46 7.24
CA ASP A 10 -2.03 -14.48 8.05
C ASP A 10 -3.56 -14.47 7.86
N GLY A 11 -4.10 -13.47 7.14
CA GLY A 11 -5.52 -13.37 6.83
C GLY A 11 -6.36 -12.64 7.88
N VAL A 12 -7.68 -12.60 7.66
CA VAL A 12 -8.59 -11.75 8.46
C VAL A 12 -8.68 -12.19 9.92
N LYS A 13 -8.62 -13.51 10.20
CA LYS A 13 -8.78 -14.06 11.55
C LYS A 13 -7.68 -13.59 12.50
N GLU A 14 -6.43 -13.60 12.03
CA GLU A 14 -5.27 -13.22 12.82
C GLU A 14 -5.07 -11.69 12.90
N ALA A 15 -5.68 -10.95 11.97
CA ALA A 15 -5.55 -9.48 11.88
C ALA A 15 -6.45 -8.68 12.84
N GLY A 16 -7.21 -9.33 13.72
CA GLY A 16 -8.20 -8.68 14.59
C GLY A 16 -7.66 -7.73 15.67
N HIS A 17 -6.33 -7.64 15.82
CA HIS A 17 -5.67 -6.87 16.87
C HIS A 17 -5.23 -5.46 16.41
N GLN A 18 -4.84 -4.62 17.38
CA GLN A 18 -4.34 -3.28 17.08
C GLN A 18 -2.93 -3.36 16.50
N TRP A 19 -2.75 -2.75 15.32
CA TRP A 19 -1.46 -2.77 14.64
C TRP A 19 -0.35 -2.04 15.43
N GLY A 20 -0.67 -0.93 16.09
CA GLY A 20 0.30 -0.14 16.85
C GLY A 20 0.95 -0.88 18.03
N THR A 21 0.40 -2.03 18.43
CA THR A 21 0.91 -2.88 19.52
C THR A 21 1.29 -4.28 19.02
N CYS A 22 1.43 -4.47 17.71
CA CYS A 22 1.72 -5.77 17.12
C CYS A 22 3.24 -6.06 17.10
N GLY A 23 3.70 -6.91 18.02
CA GLY A 23 5.12 -7.30 18.10
C GLY A 23 5.62 -8.13 16.92
N ALA A 24 4.74 -8.88 16.24
CA ALA A 24 5.11 -9.73 15.09
C ALA A 24 5.63 -8.93 13.88
N THR A 25 5.42 -7.61 13.87
CA THR A 25 5.81 -6.74 12.75
C THR A 25 7.18 -6.09 12.93
N GLU A 26 7.81 -6.22 14.10
CA GLU A 26 9.08 -5.56 14.41
C GLU A 26 10.28 -6.18 13.68
N GLU A 27 10.33 -7.51 13.58
CA GLU A 27 11.47 -8.24 12.98
C GLU A 27 11.70 -7.91 11.48
N LYS A 28 10.63 -7.53 10.77
CA LYS A 28 10.67 -7.17 9.34
C LYS A 28 10.71 -5.65 9.09
N ASP A 29 10.87 -4.84 10.14
CA ASP A 29 10.73 -3.38 10.08
C ASP A 29 9.39 -2.91 9.48
N LEU A 30 8.32 -3.64 9.81
CA LEU A 30 6.93 -3.39 9.42
C LEU A 30 6.08 -2.90 10.60
N SER A 31 6.75 -2.39 11.65
CA SER A 31 6.08 -1.74 12.77
C SER A 31 5.18 -0.61 12.27
N PHE A 32 4.13 -0.29 13.03
CA PHE A 32 3.24 0.83 12.67
C PHE A 32 4.02 2.10 12.36
N SER A 33 4.97 2.47 13.22
CA SER A 33 5.81 3.66 13.07
C SER A 33 6.67 3.60 11.81
N SER A 34 7.31 2.45 11.53
CA SER A 34 8.12 2.25 10.32
C SER A 34 7.29 2.42 9.05
N CYS A 35 6.08 1.84 9.03
CA CYS A 35 5.17 2.00 7.90
C CYS A 35 4.65 3.42 7.74
N MET A 36 4.39 4.16 8.83
CA MET A 36 3.97 5.56 8.75
C MET A 36 5.09 6.45 8.22
N ASN A 37 6.33 6.21 8.66
CA ASN A 37 7.51 6.92 8.15
C ASN A 37 7.66 6.69 6.64
N PHE A 38 7.57 5.43 6.20
CA PHE A 38 7.61 5.10 4.77
C PHE A 38 6.45 5.72 4.00
N GLN A 39 5.23 5.69 4.54
CA GLN A 39 4.06 6.30 3.91
C GLN A 39 4.26 7.81 3.68
N GLY A 40 4.94 8.50 4.61
CA GLY A 40 5.29 9.92 4.46
C GLY A 40 6.20 10.22 3.27
N LEU A 41 6.93 9.24 2.75
CA LEU A 41 7.81 9.40 1.58
C LEU A 41 7.05 9.37 0.25
N VAL A 42 5.86 8.74 0.21
CA VAL A 42 5.05 8.62 -1.01
C VAL A 42 4.40 9.95 -1.33
N ASN A 43 4.85 10.58 -2.44
CA ASN A 43 4.43 11.93 -2.80
C ASN A 43 3.78 12.02 -4.19
N TYR A 44 2.45 11.99 -4.21
CA TYR A 44 1.64 12.14 -5.42
C TYR A 44 1.76 13.50 -6.11
N LYS A 45 2.30 14.52 -5.43
CA LYS A 45 2.43 15.87 -6.04
C LYS A 45 3.56 15.95 -7.05
N LYS A 46 4.50 15.00 -7.04
CA LYS A 46 5.61 14.95 -8.01
C LYS A 46 5.16 14.55 -9.42
N ASP A 47 4.07 13.80 -9.51
CA ASP A 47 3.42 13.46 -10.77
C ASP A 47 2.08 14.21 -10.91
N PRO A 48 1.97 15.21 -11.80
CA PRO A 48 0.74 15.96 -12.03
C PRO A 48 -0.47 15.08 -12.36
N GLN A 49 -0.26 13.92 -13.00
CA GLN A 49 -1.34 13.00 -13.34
C GLN A 49 -1.80 12.15 -12.15
N ALA A 50 -0.94 11.96 -11.14
CA ALA A 50 -1.26 11.16 -9.95
C ALA A 50 -1.91 11.98 -8.82
N ARG A 51 -1.70 13.31 -8.83
CA ARG A 51 -2.02 14.23 -7.72
C ARG A 51 -3.43 14.09 -7.14
N PHE A 52 -4.41 13.76 -7.97
CA PHE A 52 -5.83 13.67 -7.59
C PHE A 52 -6.41 12.27 -7.74
N LEU A 53 -5.59 11.25 -8.05
CA LEU A 53 -6.08 9.89 -8.23
C LEU A 53 -6.39 9.22 -6.89
N SER A 54 -5.54 9.40 -5.89
CA SER A 54 -5.63 8.67 -4.61
C SER A 54 -5.92 9.58 -3.41
N CYS A 55 -6.66 9.08 -2.43
CA CYS A 55 -6.79 9.69 -1.11
C CYS A 55 -5.47 9.59 -0.36
N PHE A 56 -4.94 10.68 0.20
CA PHE A 56 -3.64 10.69 0.86
C PHE A 56 -3.56 9.83 2.15
N TYR A 57 -4.70 9.49 2.76
CA TYR A 57 -4.73 8.76 4.02
C TYR A 57 -4.81 7.25 3.87
N CYS A 58 -5.54 6.76 2.86
CA CYS A 58 -5.68 5.33 2.58
C CYS A 58 -4.99 4.89 1.29
N HIS A 59 -4.65 5.83 0.41
CA HIS A 59 -4.03 5.66 -0.90
C HIS A 59 -4.90 4.92 -1.94
N VAL A 60 -6.14 4.61 -1.59
CA VAL A 60 -7.21 4.16 -2.51
C VAL A 60 -7.69 5.32 -3.38
N SER A 61 -8.28 5.03 -4.55
CA SER A 61 -8.87 6.05 -5.43
C SER A 61 -9.80 7.02 -4.68
N GLN A 62 -9.70 8.30 -5.03
CA GLN A 62 -10.60 9.34 -4.53
C GLN A 62 -12.06 9.09 -4.94
N GLU A 63 -12.32 8.31 -5.99
CA GLU A 63 -13.69 7.95 -6.36
C GLU A 63 -14.35 7.01 -5.34
N LEU A 64 -13.54 6.18 -4.65
CA LEU A 64 -13.98 5.28 -3.57
C LEU A 64 -13.89 5.93 -2.20
N CYS A 65 -12.89 6.80 -2.00
CA CYS A 65 -12.68 7.55 -0.75
C CYS A 65 -12.85 9.06 -1.01
N ARG A 66 -14.06 9.47 -1.40
CA ARG A 66 -14.39 10.84 -1.82
C ARG A 66 -14.15 11.85 -0.70
N ASP A 67 -14.85 11.62 0.40
CA ASP A 67 -14.88 12.57 1.52
C ASP A 67 -13.57 12.60 2.31
N GLY A 68 -12.70 11.60 2.11
CA GLY A 68 -11.43 11.49 2.83
C GLY A 68 -10.48 12.64 2.51
N TYR A 69 -10.55 13.20 1.30
CA TYR A 69 -9.78 14.39 0.95
C TYR A 69 -10.40 15.66 1.57
N GLU A 70 -11.70 15.87 1.38
CA GLU A 70 -12.43 17.06 1.86
C GLU A 70 -12.36 17.22 3.38
N THR A 71 -12.49 16.11 4.10
CA THR A 71 -12.49 16.10 5.57
C THR A 71 -11.10 15.99 6.18
N LYS A 72 -10.03 16.13 5.39
CA LYS A 72 -8.64 15.92 5.84
C LYS A 72 -8.47 14.57 6.58
N GLY A 73 -9.07 13.53 6.01
CA GLY A 73 -8.96 12.16 6.48
C GLY A 73 -9.88 11.80 7.64
N ALA A 74 -10.73 12.70 8.14
CA ALA A 74 -11.65 12.38 9.23
C ALA A 74 -12.67 11.29 8.85
N SER A 75 -13.21 11.35 7.63
CA SER A 75 -14.16 10.36 7.11
C SER A 75 -13.50 9.15 6.43
N CYS A 76 -12.17 9.13 6.30
CA CYS A 76 -11.45 8.03 5.66
C CYS A 76 -11.53 6.75 6.52
N ARG A 77 -12.26 5.75 6.03
CA ARG A 77 -12.50 4.47 6.74
C ARG A 77 -11.32 3.50 6.67
N TRP A 78 -10.47 3.63 5.65
CA TRP A 78 -9.41 2.65 5.34
C TRP A 78 -8.01 3.25 5.52
N LYS A 79 -7.80 4.08 6.54
CA LYS A 79 -6.48 4.70 6.78
C LYS A 79 -5.37 3.66 6.73
N HIS A 80 -4.30 4.00 6.03
CA HIS A 80 -3.09 3.19 5.92
C HIS A 80 -3.32 1.79 5.31
N ALA A 81 -4.32 1.62 4.45
CA ALA A 81 -4.64 0.31 3.87
C ALA A 81 -3.63 -0.15 2.80
N VAL A 82 -3.16 0.78 1.96
CA VAL A 82 -2.43 0.42 0.73
C VAL A 82 -0.92 0.50 0.91
N VAL A 83 -0.37 1.66 1.29
CA VAL A 83 1.08 1.86 1.32
C VAL A 83 1.82 0.93 2.29
N PRO A 84 1.33 0.67 3.51
CA PRO A 84 1.97 -0.31 4.37
C PRO A 84 2.02 -1.72 3.82
N VAL A 85 0.98 -2.13 3.08
CA VAL A 85 0.91 -3.43 2.42
C VAL A 85 1.89 -3.46 1.23
N ALA A 86 1.99 -2.35 0.49
CA ALA A 86 3.00 -2.21 -0.57
C ALA A 86 4.44 -2.24 -0.02
N LEU A 87 4.67 -1.73 1.20
CA LEU A 87 5.95 -1.90 1.89
C LEU A 87 6.14 -3.36 2.33
N ALA A 88 5.15 -4.00 2.93
CA ALA A 88 5.27 -5.40 3.33
C ALA A 88 5.58 -6.34 2.14
N ALA A 89 5.13 -6.02 0.93
CA ALA A 89 5.48 -6.76 -0.27
C ALA A 89 7.00 -6.84 -0.57
N VAL A 90 7.84 -5.91 -0.08
CA VAL A 90 9.30 -6.05 -0.27
C VAL A 90 9.92 -7.17 0.55
N THR A 91 9.21 -7.70 1.56
CA THR A 91 9.77 -8.72 2.46
C THR A 91 9.55 -10.14 1.95
N GLU A 92 8.75 -10.32 0.91
CA GLU A 92 8.41 -11.62 0.34
C GLU A 92 8.91 -11.68 -1.10
N ALA A 93 9.82 -12.62 -1.38
CA ALA A 93 10.58 -12.65 -2.64
C ALA A 93 9.70 -12.86 -3.88
N ASP A 94 8.63 -13.62 -3.75
CA ASP A 94 7.73 -13.99 -4.85
C ASP A 94 6.87 -12.82 -5.33
N ILE A 95 6.28 -12.05 -4.41
CA ILE A 95 5.56 -10.82 -4.74
C ILE A 95 6.52 -9.68 -5.06
N TRP A 96 7.69 -9.60 -4.40
CA TRP A 96 8.67 -8.56 -4.70
C TRP A 96 9.19 -8.64 -6.14
N SER A 97 9.48 -9.85 -6.63
CA SER A 97 9.87 -10.08 -8.02
C SER A 97 8.79 -9.60 -9.00
N GLN A 98 7.51 -9.83 -8.70
CA GLN A 98 6.39 -9.34 -9.53
C GLN A 98 6.29 -7.81 -9.51
N VAL A 99 6.58 -7.16 -8.37
CA VAL A 99 6.61 -5.70 -8.26
C VAL A 99 7.74 -5.11 -9.12
N GLN A 100 8.93 -5.70 -9.07
CA GLN A 100 10.07 -5.27 -9.90
C GLN A 100 9.80 -5.47 -11.40
N GLU A 101 9.18 -6.59 -11.79
CA GLU A 101 8.75 -6.84 -13.16
C GLU A 101 7.72 -5.79 -13.62
N ALA A 102 6.72 -5.49 -12.78
CA ALA A 102 5.72 -4.47 -13.07
C ALA A 102 6.32 -3.06 -13.18
N ALA A 103 7.40 -2.78 -12.43
CA ALA A 103 8.17 -1.54 -12.52
C ALA A 103 9.12 -1.51 -13.72
N GLY A 104 9.44 -2.67 -14.31
CA GLY A 104 10.43 -2.82 -15.37
C GLY A 104 11.86 -2.50 -14.94
N ARG A 105 12.14 -2.53 -13.61
CA ARG A 105 13.44 -2.14 -13.04
C ARG A 105 13.60 -2.63 -11.61
N ASP A 106 14.86 -2.66 -11.18
CA ASP A 106 15.22 -2.77 -9.77
C ASP A 106 15.16 -1.41 -9.06
N PHE A 107 14.92 -1.46 -7.75
CA PHE A 107 14.89 -0.29 -6.89
C PHE A 107 16.20 -0.15 -6.12
N LYS A 108 16.73 1.07 -6.07
CA LYS A 108 17.99 1.40 -5.37
C LYS A 108 17.85 1.47 -3.86
N GLY A 109 16.63 1.41 -3.34
CA GLY A 109 16.31 1.51 -1.92
C GLY A 109 14.86 1.94 -1.69
N ARG A 110 14.51 2.14 -0.41
CA ARG A 110 13.14 2.48 0.01
C ARG A 110 12.64 3.80 -0.57
N ASP A 111 13.49 4.82 -0.63
CA ASP A 111 13.09 6.15 -1.14
C ASP A 111 12.75 6.10 -2.63
N ASP A 112 13.55 5.38 -3.41
CA ASP A 112 13.33 5.15 -4.84
C ASP A 112 12.04 4.37 -5.09
N TYR A 113 11.75 3.38 -4.25
CA TYR A 113 10.49 2.65 -4.29
C TYR A 113 9.29 3.54 -3.90
N ALA A 114 9.40 4.30 -2.82
CA ALA A 114 8.34 5.21 -2.37
C ALA A 114 8.01 6.30 -3.40
N ASP A 115 9.03 6.84 -4.07
CA ASP A 115 8.87 7.79 -5.17
C ASP A 115 8.08 7.16 -6.32
N TRP A 116 8.47 5.96 -6.75
CA TRP A 116 7.77 5.23 -7.80
C TRP A 116 6.32 4.89 -7.43
N LEU A 117 6.03 4.50 -6.18
CA LEU A 117 4.66 4.26 -5.71
C LEU A 117 3.76 5.50 -5.86
N GLY A 118 4.37 6.69 -5.83
CA GLY A 118 3.71 7.98 -5.98
C GLY A 118 3.28 8.32 -7.41
N HIS A 119 3.79 7.61 -8.42
CA HIS A 119 3.50 7.92 -9.82
C HIS A 119 2.21 7.22 -10.30
N LYS A 120 1.59 7.80 -11.32
CA LYS A 120 0.46 7.19 -12.02
C LYS A 120 0.92 5.89 -12.67
N HIS A 121 0.11 4.86 -12.50
CA HIS A 121 0.33 3.59 -13.17
C HIS A 121 -0.02 3.72 -14.65
N SER A 122 0.79 3.09 -15.52
CA SER A 122 0.62 3.19 -16.98
C SER A 122 -0.62 2.47 -17.51
N LYS A 123 -1.19 1.56 -16.72
CA LYS A 123 -2.39 0.78 -17.05
C LYS A 123 -3.52 1.06 -16.07
N LEU A 124 -4.74 0.70 -16.45
CA LEU A 124 -5.88 0.73 -15.53
C LEU A 124 -5.75 -0.38 -14.49
N VAL A 125 -5.96 -0.04 -13.23
CA VAL A 125 -6.06 -1.00 -12.12
C VAL A 125 -7.52 -1.07 -11.71
N CYS A 126 -8.12 -2.27 -11.77
CA CYS A 126 -9.55 -2.47 -11.59
C CYS A 126 -10.43 -1.55 -12.48
N GLY A 127 -9.98 -1.30 -13.72
CA GLY A 127 -10.70 -0.45 -14.69
C GLY A 127 -10.60 1.06 -14.44
N ARG A 128 -9.72 1.52 -13.55
CA ARG A 128 -9.57 2.94 -13.19
C ARG A 128 -8.12 3.39 -13.27
N GLU A 129 -7.92 4.68 -13.52
CA GLU A 129 -6.59 5.30 -13.39
C GLU A 129 -6.19 5.32 -11.91
N MET A 130 -4.98 4.84 -11.61
CA MET A 130 -4.52 4.62 -10.25
C MET A 130 -3.02 4.89 -10.16
N THR A 131 -2.52 5.00 -8.93
CA THR A 131 -1.07 5.08 -8.67
C THR A 131 -0.43 3.70 -8.66
N ASN A 132 0.90 3.64 -8.80
CA ASN A 132 1.65 2.39 -8.67
C ASN A 132 1.42 1.72 -7.30
N ALA A 133 1.17 2.50 -6.23
CA ALA A 133 0.78 1.97 -4.93
C ALA A 133 -0.46 1.05 -4.98
N MET A 134 -1.48 1.44 -5.74
CA MET A 134 -2.68 0.63 -5.92
C MET A 134 -2.43 -0.57 -6.82
N ALA A 135 -1.54 -0.46 -7.82
CA ALA A 135 -1.14 -1.60 -8.64
C ALA A 135 -0.45 -2.68 -7.79
N VAL A 136 0.47 -2.29 -6.89
CA VAL A 136 1.09 -3.21 -5.94
C VAL A 136 0.07 -3.84 -5.00
N PHE A 137 -0.90 -3.05 -4.50
CA PHE A 137 -1.95 -3.60 -3.65
C PHE A 137 -2.80 -4.65 -4.38
N ASP A 138 -3.14 -4.43 -5.65
CA ASP A 138 -3.84 -5.42 -6.48
C ASP A 138 -3.01 -6.70 -6.69
N LEU A 139 -1.69 -6.57 -6.90
CA LEU A 139 -0.78 -7.73 -6.95
C LEU A 139 -0.79 -8.51 -5.62
N VAL A 140 -0.74 -7.81 -4.47
CA VAL A 140 -0.82 -8.45 -3.15
C VAL A 140 -2.16 -9.16 -2.96
N LEU A 141 -3.27 -8.59 -3.41
CA LEU A 141 -4.59 -9.26 -3.34
C LEU A 141 -4.59 -10.58 -4.13
N LYS A 142 -4.03 -10.59 -5.34
CA LYS A 142 -3.92 -11.80 -6.17
C LYS A 142 -2.98 -12.82 -5.54
N TRP A 143 -1.84 -12.37 -5.02
CA TRP A 143 -0.90 -13.23 -4.31
C TRP A 143 -1.54 -13.88 -3.09
N ARG A 144 -2.27 -13.13 -2.26
CA ARG A 144 -3.01 -13.70 -1.11
C ARG A 144 -4.00 -14.79 -1.53
N GLN A 145 -4.69 -14.61 -2.65
CA GLN A 145 -5.57 -15.65 -3.19
C GLN A 145 -4.81 -16.92 -3.57
N THR A 146 -3.61 -16.81 -4.15
CA THR A 146 -2.76 -17.98 -4.42
C THR A 146 -2.25 -18.67 -3.17
N GLN A 147 -2.12 -17.94 -2.05
CA GLN A 147 -1.74 -18.49 -0.75
C GLN A 147 -2.93 -19.06 0.04
N GLY A 148 -4.16 -18.99 -0.47
CA GLY A 148 -5.36 -19.42 0.26
C GLY A 148 -5.75 -18.50 1.42
N LEU A 149 -5.23 -17.27 1.43
CA LEU A 149 -5.50 -16.26 2.46
C LEU A 149 -6.71 -15.41 2.05
N SER A 150 -7.88 -15.69 2.66
CA SER A 150 -9.07 -14.84 2.55
C SER A 150 -9.00 -13.70 3.58
#